data_AF-A0A378I4E7-F1
#
_entry.id   AF-A0A378I4E7-F1
#
_cell.length_a   1.000
_cell.length_b   1.000
_cell.length_c   1.000
_cell.angle_alpha   90.00
_cell.angle_beta   90.00
_cell.angle_gamma   90.00
#
_symmetry.space_group_name_H-M   'P 1'
#
loop_
_entity.id
_entity.type
_entity.pdbx_description
1 polymer ?
#
loop_
_entity_poly.entity_id
_entity_poly.type
_entity_poly.pdbx_seq_one_letter_code
_entity_poly.pdbx_strand_id
1 'polypeptide(L)'
;MVLDIKKFPILGKYIATNELLKVFSPEQMTKKLYEYRASFSLEKGLTCQDALKTYTEGRIGTISGFKDIKASDGKPMNEKVPEGSASADLLAKALKLNDKSEKALENFSKKIDAANKLIEEGRFVPADIGSYLQDLRTKTTDKLTKQYEADKTNLEELFKNPEFVADITKNMGIEPENQAKVDQLKKDMLDAIKKKHDEEFGKFDKAMDDQVKQFFDMAEKEYQRISYFAALYHNAKSRDMKLAIDAWYDANHKDTGQASSASVNYNPDKGLATFKGLKFKDLETIQTITGRKVVYTQEDGKDVFTVTLPKIGLFYYNSRHQNLDYDLTSLAQSVRAAGHDTITFNLEYRPSSTDPKDQEYARELGRKAYEAALRSGFDPNDPKSKEKNIVIKVNGKAIEINELFAQEPTRQQLAERDAERDKKDLQNWRKQYGFGQDNSIERTKGVKTAVKDIVKPKPETPEIDPALRTPQIGQTT
;
A
#
# COMPACT_ATOMS: atom_id res chain seq x y z
N MET A 1 21.69 34.54 -8.89
CA MET A 1 21.31 35.40 -10.02
C MET A 1 19.83 35.74 -9.86
N VAL A 2 19.52 36.94 -9.36
CA VAL A 2 18.12 37.37 -9.11
C VAL A 2 17.56 37.87 -10.44
N LEU A 3 16.69 37.08 -11.07
CA LEU A 3 16.01 37.46 -12.31
C LEU A 3 15.02 38.59 -12.01
N ASP A 4 15.14 39.70 -12.74
CA ASP A 4 14.22 40.84 -12.64
C ASP A 4 12.88 40.50 -13.33
N ILE A 5 11.92 40.10 -12.48
CA ILE A 5 10.58 39.60 -12.85
C ILE A 5 9.78 40.64 -13.66
N LYS A 6 10.19 41.92 -13.66
CA LYS A 6 9.52 43.00 -14.42
C LYS A 6 9.68 42.87 -15.94
N LYS A 7 10.67 42.13 -16.43
CA LYS A 7 10.95 41.99 -17.88
C LYS A 7 10.13 40.92 -18.61
N PHE A 8 9.36 40.09 -17.88
CA PHE A 8 8.52 39.04 -18.48
C PHE A 8 7.13 39.00 -17.82
N PRO A 9 6.16 39.84 -18.24
CA PRO A 9 4.88 40.00 -17.56
C PRO A 9 3.99 38.74 -17.56
N ILE A 10 4.18 37.84 -18.54
CA ILE A 10 3.46 36.56 -18.61
C ILE A 10 4.06 35.55 -17.62
N LEU A 11 5.38 35.39 -17.58
CA LEU A 11 6.07 34.54 -16.59
C LEU A 11 5.88 35.05 -15.15
N GLY A 12 5.85 36.37 -14.94
CA GLY A 12 5.60 36.97 -13.64
C GLY A 12 4.21 36.68 -13.05
N LYS A 13 3.19 36.46 -13.89
CA LYS A 13 1.85 36.03 -13.44
C LYS A 13 1.86 34.59 -12.91
N TYR A 14 2.61 33.68 -13.54
CA TYR A 14 2.75 32.28 -13.08
C TYR A 14 3.62 32.15 -11.82
N ILE A 15 4.53 33.08 -11.57
CA ILE A 15 5.40 33.08 -10.38
C ILE A 15 4.68 33.68 -9.15
N ALA A 16 3.70 34.58 -9.35
CA ALA A 16 2.97 35.27 -8.28
C ALA A 16 1.77 34.50 -7.70
N THR A 17 1.29 33.43 -8.35
CA THR A 17 0.22 32.54 -7.87
C THR A 17 0.65 31.55 -6.77
N ASN A 18 1.83 31.73 -6.18
CA ASN A 18 2.47 30.67 -5.43
C ASN A 18 2.12 30.59 -3.94
N GLU A 19 1.75 31.67 -3.25
CA GLU A 19 1.79 31.63 -1.78
C GLU A 19 0.74 30.76 -1.11
N LEU A 20 -0.50 30.73 -1.61
CA LEU A 20 -1.52 29.86 -1.04
C LEU A 20 -1.29 28.41 -1.50
N LEU A 21 -0.92 28.16 -2.75
CA LEU A 21 -0.61 26.79 -3.21
C LEU A 21 0.61 26.17 -2.53
N LYS A 22 1.52 26.98 -1.96
CA LYS A 22 2.64 26.47 -1.16
C LYS A 22 2.19 25.53 -0.05
N VAL A 23 0.98 25.66 0.51
CA VAL A 23 0.51 24.73 1.56
C VAL A 23 0.36 23.29 1.05
N PHE A 24 0.15 23.12 -0.27
CA PHE A 24 0.11 21.84 -0.96
C PHE A 24 1.42 21.54 -1.70
N SER A 25 2.50 22.29 -1.44
CA SER A 25 3.79 21.96 -2.02
C SER A 25 4.31 20.64 -1.44
N PRO A 26 5.16 19.91 -2.19
CA PRO A 26 5.77 18.68 -1.70
C PRO A 26 6.47 18.82 -0.34
N GLU A 27 7.15 19.95 -0.12
CA GLU A 27 7.80 20.29 1.14
C GLU A 27 6.78 20.40 2.29
N GLN A 28 5.75 21.23 2.12
CA GLN A 28 4.78 21.50 3.19
C GLN A 28 3.96 20.26 3.52
N MET A 29 3.54 19.50 2.50
CA MET A 29 2.85 18.23 2.70
C MET A 29 3.72 17.24 3.49
N THR A 30 5.00 17.09 3.12
CA THR A 30 5.90 16.17 3.84
C THR A 30 6.14 16.61 5.29
N LYS A 31 6.35 17.92 5.51
CA LYS A 31 6.54 18.48 6.85
C LYS A 31 5.30 18.26 7.72
N LYS A 32 4.11 18.49 7.16
CA LYS A 32 2.84 18.27 7.85
C LYS A 32 2.57 16.79 8.11
N LEU A 33 2.90 15.91 7.18
CA LEU A 33 2.85 14.47 7.45
C LEU A 33 3.74 14.09 8.62
N TYR A 34 4.99 14.59 8.66
CA TYR A 34 5.90 14.32 9.75
C TYR A 34 5.31 14.77 11.10
N GLU A 35 4.74 15.97 11.16
CA GLU A 35 4.05 16.51 12.33
C GLU A 35 2.88 15.62 12.79
N TYR A 36 2.09 15.11 11.85
CA TYR A 36 0.87 14.32 12.10
C TYR A 36 1.02 12.82 11.87
N ARG A 37 2.25 12.28 11.92
CA ARG A 37 2.52 10.86 11.63
C ARG A 37 1.87 9.87 12.60
N ALA A 38 1.38 10.30 13.77
CA ALA A 38 0.55 9.43 14.61
C ALA A 38 -0.89 9.27 14.10
N SER A 39 -1.28 10.04 13.08
CA SER A 39 -2.61 9.99 12.45
C SER A 39 -2.75 8.89 11.39
N PHE A 40 -1.69 8.14 11.10
CA PHE A 40 -1.79 6.96 10.23
C PHE A 40 -2.76 5.95 10.84
N SER A 41 -3.67 5.45 10.01
CA SER A 41 -4.61 4.39 10.37
C SER A 41 -4.51 3.23 9.39
N LEU A 42 -4.64 2.02 9.90
CA LEU A 42 -4.68 0.79 9.11
C LEU A 42 -6.07 0.17 9.26
N GLU A 43 -6.85 0.18 8.17
CA GLU A 43 -8.20 -0.40 8.17
C GLU A 43 -8.22 -1.91 7.96
N LYS A 44 -7.09 -2.48 7.49
CA LYS A 44 -6.98 -3.88 7.11
C LYS A 44 -5.75 -4.51 7.74
N GLY A 45 -5.93 -5.72 8.29
CA GLY A 45 -4.84 -6.59 8.69
C GLY A 45 -4.14 -7.25 7.50
N LEU A 46 -3.19 -8.11 7.81
CA LEU A 46 -2.52 -8.98 6.84
C LEU A 46 -3.51 -10.04 6.34
N THR A 47 -3.35 -10.47 5.09
CA THR A 47 -4.11 -11.56 4.47
C THR A 47 -3.21 -12.70 3.95
N CYS A 48 -1.89 -12.56 4.14
CA CYS A 48 -0.88 -13.53 3.71
C CYS A 48 -0.51 -14.59 4.78
N GLN A 49 -1.29 -14.73 5.85
CA GLN A 49 -1.07 -15.68 6.96
C GLN A 49 -0.85 -17.11 6.46
N ASP A 50 -1.69 -17.54 5.52
CA ASP A 50 -1.72 -18.91 5.02
C ASP A 50 -0.80 -19.13 3.81
N ALA A 51 -0.10 -18.09 3.32
CA ALA A 51 0.68 -18.18 2.08
C ALA A 51 1.77 -19.25 2.17
N LEU A 52 2.52 -19.30 3.28
CA LEU A 52 3.60 -20.28 3.46
C LEU A 52 3.08 -21.69 3.79
N LYS A 53 1.94 -21.77 4.49
CA LYS A 53 1.25 -23.04 4.73
C LYS A 53 0.76 -23.64 3.42
N THR A 54 0.13 -22.84 2.57
CA THR A 54 -0.33 -23.23 1.22
C THR A 54 0.83 -23.75 0.38
N TYR A 55 1.97 -23.05 0.38
CA TYR A 55 3.18 -23.55 -0.29
C TYR A 55 3.59 -24.94 0.21
N THR A 56 3.61 -25.11 1.53
CA THR A 56 4.08 -26.34 2.17
C THR A 56 3.15 -27.52 1.91
N GLU A 57 1.85 -27.30 1.88
CA GLU A 57 0.83 -28.32 1.58
C GLU A 57 0.78 -28.66 0.09
N GLY A 58 1.10 -27.71 -0.79
CA GLY A 58 1.06 -27.89 -2.24
C GLY A 58 2.29 -28.53 -2.87
N ARG A 59 3.43 -28.57 -2.15
CA ARG A 59 4.67 -29.18 -2.65
C ARG A 59 4.55 -30.71 -2.77
N ILE A 60 5.41 -31.33 -3.57
CA ILE A 60 5.54 -32.78 -3.59
C ILE A 60 6.32 -33.23 -2.34
N GLY A 61 5.62 -33.81 -1.37
CA GLY A 61 6.23 -34.40 -0.17
C GLY A 61 6.11 -35.93 -0.09
N THR A 62 5.23 -36.55 -0.87
CA THR A 62 5.02 -38.01 -0.91
C THR A 62 4.78 -38.51 -2.34
N ILE A 63 4.62 -39.82 -2.50
CA ILE A 63 4.38 -40.45 -3.81
C ILE A 63 3.10 -39.94 -4.48
N SER A 64 2.11 -39.52 -3.69
CA SER A 64 0.86 -38.92 -4.17
C SER A 64 1.08 -37.68 -5.04
N GLY A 65 2.17 -36.93 -4.81
CA GLY A 65 2.51 -35.75 -5.59
C GLY A 65 3.00 -36.06 -7.01
N PHE A 66 3.34 -37.32 -7.29
CA PHE A 66 3.81 -37.79 -8.60
C PHE A 66 2.70 -38.43 -9.46
N LYS A 67 1.43 -38.21 -9.13
CA LYS A 67 0.26 -38.77 -9.83
C LYS A 67 0.21 -38.53 -11.35
N ASP A 68 0.90 -37.51 -11.86
CA ASP A 68 0.93 -37.19 -13.29
C ASP A 68 1.96 -38.05 -14.07
N ILE A 69 2.88 -38.72 -13.37
CA ILE A 69 3.84 -39.67 -13.95
C ILE A 69 3.14 -41.01 -14.14
N LYS A 70 3.27 -41.60 -15.33
CA LYS A 70 2.58 -42.85 -15.70
C LYS A 70 3.56 -44.02 -15.83
N ALA A 71 3.12 -45.19 -15.41
CA ALA A 71 3.82 -46.45 -15.63
C ALA A 71 3.67 -46.93 -17.09
N SER A 72 4.37 -48.02 -17.43
CA SER A 72 4.34 -48.63 -18.77
C SER A 72 2.93 -49.05 -19.23
N ASP A 73 2.01 -49.33 -18.29
CA ASP A 73 0.60 -49.65 -18.57
C ASP A 73 -0.34 -48.43 -18.56
N GLY A 74 0.22 -47.22 -18.46
CA GLY A 74 -0.52 -45.96 -18.49
C GLY A 74 -1.15 -45.54 -17.16
N LYS A 75 -1.06 -46.35 -16.11
CA LYS A 75 -1.59 -46.01 -14.78
C LYS A 75 -0.67 -45.02 -14.05
N PRO A 76 -1.21 -44.14 -13.20
CA PRO A 76 -0.41 -43.15 -12.49
C PRO A 76 0.48 -43.77 -11.42
N MET A 77 1.60 -43.10 -11.12
CA MET A 77 2.65 -43.60 -10.22
C MET A 77 2.14 -43.90 -8.81
N ASN A 78 1.25 -43.08 -8.27
CA ASN A 78 0.69 -43.25 -6.93
C ASN A 78 -0.29 -44.44 -6.81
N GLU A 79 -0.81 -44.97 -7.93
CA GLU A 79 -1.56 -46.23 -7.93
C GLU A 79 -0.64 -47.45 -8.01
N LYS A 80 0.53 -47.29 -8.62
CA LYS A 80 1.51 -48.35 -8.85
C LYS A 80 2.48 -48.53 -7.70
N VAL A 81 2.85 -47.43 -7.08
CA VAL A 81 3.70 -47.36 -5.89
C VAL A 81 2.77 -46.95 -4.74
N PRO A 82 2.19 -47.92 -4.01
CA PRO A 82 1.27 -47.60 -2.93
C PRO A 82 1.99 -46.88 -1.79
N GLU A 83 1.30 -45.98 -1.10
CA GLU A 83 1.79 -45.38 0.14
C GLU A 83 2.13 -46.50 1.16
N GLY A 84 3.24 -46.34 1.89
CA GLY A 84 3.79 -47.37 2.78
C GLY A 84 4.62 -48.47 2.11
N SER A 85 4.83 -48.40 0.80
CA SER A 85 5.87 -49.23 0.14
C SER A 85 7.28 -48.73 0.50
N ALA A 86 8.29 -49.58 0.31
CA ALA A 86 9.68 -49.21 0.59
C ALA A 86 10.13 -47.98 -0.22
N SER A 87 9.80 -47.92 -1.52
CA SER A 87 10.09 -46.75 -2.35
C SER A 87 9.28 -45.52 -1.96
N ALA A 88 8.00 -45.66 -1.58
CA ALA A 88 7.18 -44.54 -1.12
C ALA A 88 7.73 -43.93 0.19
N ASP A 89 8.14 -44.77 1.15
CA ASP A 89 8.69 -44.34 2.44
C ASP A 89 10.06 -43.66 2.28
N LEU A 90 10.93 -44.22 1.44
CA LEU A 90 12.22 -43.61 1.12
C LEU A 90 12.06 -42.26 0.44
N LEU A 91 11.10 -42.15 -0.49
CA LEU A 91 10.76 -40.91 -1.16
C LEU A 91 10.20 -39.87 -0.18
N ALA A 92 9.24 -40.24 0.67
CA ALA A 92 8.69 -39.35 1.69
C ALA A 92 9.77 -38.83 2.65
N LYS A 93 10.73 -39.69 3.01
CA LYS A 93 11.89 -39.30 3.83
C LYS A 93 12.83 -38.34 3.10
N ALA A 94 13.15 -38.60 1.85
CA ALA A 94 14.05 -37.76 1.04
C ALA A 94 13.46 -36.38 0.76
N LEU A 95 12.14 -36.31 0.56
CA LEU A 95 11.41 -35.08 0.30
C LEU A 95 10.85 -34.45 1.56
N LYS A 96 11.22 -34.91 2.77
CA LYS A 96 10.77 -34.27 4.00
C LYS A 96 11.31 -32.84 4.09
N LEU A 97 10.52 -31.93 4.66
CA LEU A 97 11.05 -30.62 5.03
C LEU A 97 12.25 -30.79 5.95
N ASN A 98 13.32 -30.04 5.68
CA ASN A 98 14.45 -30.00 6.59
C ASN A 98 14.13 -29.11 7.80
N ASP A 99 14.83 -29.31 8.92
CA ASP A 99 14.63 -28.56 10.16
C ASP A 99 14.69 -27.03 9.98
N LYS A 100 15.48 -26.54 9.01
CA LYS A 100 15.60 -25.10 8.75
C LYS A 100 14.33 -24.56 8.08
N SER A 101 13.70 -25.34 7.22
CA SER A 101 12.45 -25.03 6.54
C SER A 101 11.25 -25.16 7.47
N GLU A 102 11.19 -26.22 8.30
CA GLU A 102 10.16 -26.37 9.33
C GLU A 102 10.19 -25.19 10.33
N LYS A 103 11.38 -24.85 10.84
CA LYS A 103 11.56 -23.65 11.69
C LYS A 103 11.23 -22.36 10.96
N ALA A 104 11.46 -22.27 9.65
CA ALA A 104 11.08 -21.08 8.88
C ALA A 104 9.55 -20.93 8.83
N LEU A 105 8.81 -22.04 8.66
CA LEU A 105 7.35 -22.06 8.67
C LEU A 105 6.77 -21.57 10.00
N GLU A 106 7.22 -22.15 11.11
CA GLU A 106 6.76 -21.72 12.44
C GLU A 106 7.09 -20.25 12.71
N ASN A 107 8.29 -19.81 12.34
CA ASN A 107 8.72 -18.43 12.54
C ASN A 107 7.94 -17.46 11.67
N PHE A 108 7.53 -17.85 10.46
CA PHE A 108 6.76 -17.00 9.56
C PHE A 108 5.38 -16.73 10.14
N SER A 109 4.62 -17.77 10.51
CA SER A 109 3.27 -17.59 11.08
C SER A 109 3.30 -16.72 12.34
N LYS A 110 4.19 -17.05 13.30
CA LYS A 110 4.37 -16.24 14.53
C LYS A 110 4.69 -14.77 14.24
N LYS A 111 5.47 -14.51 13.19
CA LYS A 111 5.87 -13.17 12.76
C LYS A 111 4.75 -12.40 12.08
N ILE A 112 3.90 -13.07 11.30
CA ILE A 112 2.72 -12.46 10.68
C ILE A 112 1.68 -12.15 11.75
N ASP A 113 1.43 -13.06 12.70
CA ASP A 113 0.50 -12.83 13.80
C ASP A 113 0.93 -11.67 14.70
N ALA A 114 2.22 -11.62 15.05
CA ALA A 114 2.79 -10.49 15.78
C ALA A 114 2.68 -9.18 15.00
N ALA A 115 2.88 -9.20 13.67
CA ALA A 115 2.69 -8.01 12.85
C ALA A 115 1.22 -7.57 12.79
N ASN A 116 0.26 -8.49 12.70
CA ASN A 116 -1.17 -8.18 12.81
C ASN A 116 -1.51 -7.48 14.12
N LYS A 117 -1.00 -7.97 15.24
CA LYS A 117 -1.18 -7.31 16.53
C LYS A 117 -0.62 -5.89 16.54
N LEU A 118 0.53 -5.64 15.91
CA LEU A 118 1.10 -4.28 15.81
C LEU A 118 0.28 -3.35 14.92
N ILE A 119 -0.39 -3.89 13.89
CA ILE A 119 -1.34 -3.16 13.05
C ILE A 119 -2.56 -2.75 13.90
N GLU A 120 -3.13 -3.68 14.68
CA GLU A 120 -4.24 -3.40 15.59
C GLU A 120 -3.88 -2.35 16.66
N GLU A 121 -2.67 -2.42 17.22
CA GLU A 121 -2.15 -1.41 18.16
C GLU A 121 -1.94 -0.04 17.49
N GLY A 122 -1.91 0.04 16.15
CA GLY A 122 -1.76 1.28 15.40
C GLY A 122 -0.45 2.02 15.67
N ARG A 123 0.64 1.29 15.92
CA ARG A 123 1.94 1.83 16.36
C ARG A 123 2.90 2.18 15.23
N PHE A 124 2.64 1.67 14.03
CA PHE A 124 3.54 1.79 12.88
C PHE A 124 2.82 2.35 11.67
N VAL A 125 3.58 3.05 10.83
CA VAL A 125 3.09 3.55 9.55
C VAL A 125 2.95 2.36 8.57
N PRO A 126 1.95 2.36 7.66
CA PRO A 126 1.76 1.24 6.73
C PRO A 126 3.03 0.86 5.94
N ALA A 127 3.84 1.84 5.53
CA ALA A 127 5.09 1.61 4.80
C ALA A 127 6.14 0.81 5.61
N ASP A 128 6.13 0.93 6.94
CA ASP A 128 7.07 0.21 7.82
C ASP A 128 6.70 -1.27 7.87
N ILE A 129 5.39 -1.56 7.94
CA ILE A 129 4.86 -2.91 7.84
C ILE A 129 5.14 -3.50 6.45
N GLY A 130 4.91 -2.74 5.37
CA GLY A 130 5.23 -3.17 4.01
C GLY A 130 6.70 -3.54 3.83
N SER A 131 7.62 -2.71 4.36
CA SER A 131 9.07 -2.99 4.33
C SER A 131 9.45 -4.22 5.15
N TYR A 132 8.81 -4.42 6.31
CA TYR A 132 8.97 -5.63 7.12
C TYR A 132 8.51 -6.90 6.41
N LEU A 133 7.35 -6.86 5.75
CA LEU A 133 6.84 -7.97 4.95
C LEU A 133 7.76 -8.29 3.77
N GLN A 134 8.34 -7.28 3.13
CA GLN A 134 9.31 -7.48 2.05
C GLN A 134 10.57 -8.20 2.55
N ASP A 135 11.14 -7.79 3.70
CA ASP A 135 12.27 -8.50 4.32
C ASP A 135 11.90 -9.94 4.71
N LEU A 136 10.70 -10.15 5.24
CA LEU A 136 10.20 -11.47 5.61
C LEU A 136 10.02 -12.37 4.37
N ARG A 137 9.47 -11.83 3.28
CA ARG A 137 9.35 -12.48 1.97
C ARG A 137 10.72 -12.93 1.48
N THR A 138 11.69 -12.02 1.35
CA THR A 138 13.05 -12.36 0.86
C THR A 138 13.69 -13.48 1.67
N LYS A 139 13.63 -13.39 3.01
CA LYS A 139 14.19 -14.44 3.88
C LYS A 139 13.49 -15.78 3.75
N THR A 140 12.19 -15.77 3.50
CA THR A 140 11.40 -17.00 3.34
C THR A 140 11.68 -17.62 1.98
N THR A 141 11.70 -16.81 0.91
CA THR A 141 12.10 -17.22 -0.43
C THR A 141 13.45 -17.93 -0.44
N ASP A 142 14.48 -17.36 0.21
CA ASP A 142 15.80 -17.99 0.31
C ASP A 142 15.76 -19.38 0.97
N LYS A 143 14.84 -19.61 1.91
CA LYS A 143 14.66 -20.91 2.58
C LYS A 143 13.93 -21.90 1.68
N LEU A 144 12.90 -21.44 0.97
CA LEU A 144 12.14 -22.27 0.03
C LEU A 144 13.02 -22.74 -1.14
N THR A 145 13.85 -21.86 -1.69
CA THR A 145 14.82 -22.23 -2.73
C THR A 145 15.82 -23.26 -2.20
N LYS A 146 16.33 -23.09 -0.98
CA LYS A 146 17.24 -24.08 -0.36
C LYS A 146 16.56 -25.42 -0.08
N GLN A 147 15.27 -25.43 0.26
CA GLN A 147 14.50 -26.66 0.39
C GLN A 147 14.37 -27.36 -0.96
N TYR A 148 14.04 -26.64 -2.03
CA TYR A 148 13.92 -27.20 -3.37
C TYR A 148 15.25 -27.82 -3.86
N GLU A 149 16.39 -27.14 -3.67
CA GLU A 149 17.69 -27.72 -4.02
C GLU A 149 18.04 -28.96 -3.19
N ALA A 150 17.61 -29.01 -1.92
CA ALA A 150 17.74 -30.21 -1.10
C ALA A 150 16.85 -31.36 -1.59
N ASP A 151 15.58 -31.08 -1.91
CA ASP A 151 14.64 -32.06 -2.46
C ASP A 151 15.19 -32.67 -3.77
N LYS A 152 15.76 -31.83 -4.64
CA LYS A 152 16.40 -32.25 -5.89
C LYS A 152 17.60 -33.16 -5.61
N THR A 153 18.51 -32.73 -4.75
CA THR A 153 19.74 -33.47 -4.41
C THR A 153 19.40 -34.81 -3.76
N ASN A 154 18.47 -34.82 -2.80
CA ASN A 154 18.02 -36.03 -2.11
C ASN A 154 17.34 -37.01 -3.08
N LEU A 155 16.55 -36.53 -4.04
CA LEU A 155 15.97 -37.38 -5.08
C LEU A 155 17.08 -37.96 -5.98
N GLU A 156 18.04 -37.15 -6.41
CA GLU A 156 19.18 -37.63 -7.20
C GLU A 156 20.02 -38.69 -6.47
N GLU A 157 20.16 -38.57 -5.15
CA GLU A 157 20.82 -39.55 -4.29
C GLU A 157 19.99 -40.82 -4.10
N LEU A 158 18.66 -40.72 -3.97
CA LEU A 158 17.78 -41.89 -3.95
C LEU A 158 17.93 -42.75 -5.20
N PHE A 159 18.08 -42.14 -6.38
CA PHE A 159 18.34 -42.86 -7.62
C PHE A 159 19.73 -43.52 -7.70
N LYS A 160 20.62 -43.30 -6.71
CA LYS A 160 21.86 -44.07 -6.53
C LYS A 160 21.69 -45.25 -5.57
N ASN A 161 20.58 -45.31 -4.84
CA ASN A 161 20.27 -46.43 -3.94
C ASN A 161 19.69 -47.61 -4.75
N PRO A 162 20.38 -48.77 -4.82
CA PRO A 162 19.91 -49.92 -5.59
C PRO A 162 18.55 -50.47 -5.12
N GLU A 163 18.27 -50.42 -3.81
CA GLU A 163 17.01 -50.92 -3.25
C GLU A 163 15.83 -50.05 -3.71
N PHE A 164 16.01 -48.73 -3.69
CA PHE A 164 15.02 -47.78 -4.18
C PHE A 164 14.75 -47.98 -5.67
N VAL A 165 15.82 -48.04 -6.48
CA VAL A 165 15.70 -48.21 -7.93
C VAL A 165 15.02 -49.53 -8.28
N ALA A 166 15.40 -50.64 -7.62
CA ALA A 166 14.77 -51.94 -7.83
C ALA A 166 13.28 -51.94 -7.49
N ASP A 167 12.87 -51.36 -6.35
CA ASP A 167 11.46 -51.34 -5.94
C ASP A 167 10.63 -50.43 -6.84
N ILE A 168 11.12 -49.22 -7.13
CA ILE A 168 10.36 -48.23 -7.92
C ILE A 168 10.21 -48.68 -9.37
N THR A 169 11.24 -49.27 -9.99
CA THR A 169 11.17 -49.76 -11.38
C THR A 169 10.27 -50.98 -11.50
N LYS A 170 10.33 -51.91 -10.54
CA LYS A 170 9.41 -53.06 -10.47
C LYS A 170 7.96 -52.60 -10.43
N ASN A 171 7.63 -51.66 -9.56
CA ASN A 171 6.26 -51.13 -9.43
C ASN A 171 5.82 -50.36 -10.69
N MET A 172 6.73 -49.65 -11.34
CA MET A 172 6.47 -48.89 -12.57
C MET A 172 6.48 -49.75 -13.85
N GLY A 173 6.77 -51.06 -13.75
CA GLY A 173 6.88 -51.95 -14.91
C GLY A 173 8.01 -51.54 -15.86
N ILE A 174 9.16 -51.17 -15.29
CA ILE A 174 10.38 -50.84 -16.02
C ILE A 174 11.35 -52.00 -15.84
N GLU A 175 11.83 -52.56 -16.96
CA GLU A 175 12.83 -53.61 -16.94
C GLU A 175 14.14 -53.11 -16.30
N PRO A 176 14.75 -53.84 -15.35
CA PRO A 176 15.95 -53.39 -14.63
C PRO A 176 17.14 -53.05 -15.54
N GLU A 177 17.21 -53.66 -16.72
CA GLU A 177 18.30 -53.50 -17.69
C GLU A 177 18.11 -52.26 -18.57
N ASN A 178 16.93 -51.64 -18.55
CA ASN A 178 16.59 -50.49 -19.39
C ASN A 178 16.96 -49.17 -18.69
N GLN A 179 18.26 -48.89 -18.63
CA GLN A 179 18.79 -47.67 -17.99
C GLN A 179 18.15 -46.39 -18.55
N ALA A 180 17.87 -46.33 -19.86
CA ALA A 180 17.23 -45.17 -20.48
C ALA A 180 15.85 -44.87 -19.90
N LYS A 181 15.03 -45.89 -19.58
CA LYS A 181 13.73 -45.70 -18.91
C LYS A 181 13.88 -45.31 -17.45
N VAL A 182 14.89 -45.81 -16.75
CA VAL A 182 15.20 -45.41 -15.37
C VAL A 182 15.61 -43.93 -15.32
N ASP A 183 16.48 -43.51 -16.22
CA ASP A 183 16.92 -42.12 -16.36
C ASP A 183 15.75 -41.20 -16.73
N GLN A 184 14.84 -41.66 -17.58
CA GLN A 184 13.62 -40.93 -17.92
C GLN A 184 12.69 -40.79 -16.70
N LEU A 185 12.45 -41.85 -15.92
CA LEU A 185 11.66 -41.77 -14.69
C LEU A 185 12.26 -40.77 -13.70
N LYS A 186 13.59 -40.82 -13.50
CA LYS A 186 14.31 -39.85 -12.67
C LYS A 186 14.06 -38.42 -13.16
N LYS A 187 14.20 -38.19 -14.47
CA LYS A 187 13.97 -36.88 -15.08
C LYS A 187 12.53 -36.41 -14.88
N ASP A 188 11.54 -37.27 -15.13
CA ASP A 188 10.12 -36.94 -14.97
C ASP A 188 9.80 -36.55 -13.51
N MET A 189 10.39 -37.23 -12.54
CA MET A 189 10.24 -36.88 -11.12
C MET A 189 10.91 -35.55 -10.77
N LEU A 190 12.12 -35.30 -11.27
CA LEU A 190 12.79 -34.00 -11.07
C LEU A 190 11.99 -32.85 -11.71
N ASP A 191 11.47 -33.06 -12.93
CA ASP A 191 10.64 -32.09 -13.64
C ASP A 191 9.30 -31.84 -12.91
N ALA A 192 8.70 -32.88 -12.32
CA ALA A 192 7.50 -32.75 -11.51
C ALA A 192 7.74 -31.96 -10.22
N ILE A 193 8.85 -32.22 -9.49
CA ILE A 193 9.24 -31.43 -8.31
C ILE A 193 9.45 -29.97 -8.71
N LYS A 194 10.21 -29.71 -9.79
CA LYS A 194 10.46 -28.36 -10.28
C LYS A 194 9.16 -27.64 -10.62
N LYS A 195 8.28 -28.27 -11.41
CA LYS A 195 7.00 -27.69 -11.81
C LYS A 195 6.16 -27.33 -10.59
N LYS A 196 6.05 -28.24 -9.61
CA LYS A 196 5.28 -27.97 -8.39
C LYS A 196 5.91 -26.91 -7.50
N HIS A 197 7.24 -26.90 -7.38
CA HIS A 197 7.94 -25.83 -6.70
C HIS A 197 7.63 -24.47 -7.35
N ASP A 198 7.81 -24.33 -8.67
CA ASP A 198 7.56 -23.08 -9.40
C ASP A 198 6.10 -22.61 -9.24
N GLU A 199 5.13 -23.53 -9.33
CA GLU A 199 3.70 -23.25 -9.15
C GLU A 199 3.39 -22.71 -7.74
N GLU A 200 3.78 -23.44 -6.70
CA GLU A 200 3.45 -23.07 -5.32
C GLU A 200 4.30 -21.89 -4.82
N PHE A 201 5.56 -21.81 -5.24
CA PHE A 201 6.43 -20.67 -4.99
C PHE A 201 5.84 -19.40 -5.60
N GLY A 202 5.35 -19.47 -6.84
CA GLY A 202 4.68 -18.34 -7.49
C GLY A 202 3.43 -17.86 -6.74
N LYS A 203 2.64 -18.77 -6.17
CA LYS A 203 1.48 -18.40 -5.31
C LYS A 203 1.92 -17.70 -4.03
N PHE A 204 2.91 -18.25 -3.32
CA PHE A 204 3.47 -17.64 -2.12
C PHE A 204 4.03 -16.24 -2.41
N ASP A 205 4.86 -16.14 -3.45
CA ASP A 205 5.56 -14.92 -3.82
C ASP A 205 4.56 -13.82 -4.19
N LYS A 206 3.54 -14.16 -4.99
CA LYS A 206 2.45 -13.25 -5.35
C LYS A 206 1.63 -12.81 -4.12
N ALA A 207 1.23 -13.72 -3.24
CA ALA A 207 0.47 -13.36 -2.05
C ALA A 207 1.24 -12.38 -1.15
N MET A 208 2.55 -12.56 -1.01
CA MET A 208 3.41 -11.63 -0.27
C MET A 208 3.59 -10.31 -1.00
N ASP A 209 3.82 -10.32 -2.32
CA ASP A 209 3.99 -9.11 -3.13
C ASP A 209 2.72 -8.25 -3.15
N ASP A 210 1.56 -8.86 -3.34
CA ASP A 210 0.25 -8.20 -3.28
C ASP A 210 0.04 -7.54 -1.91
N GLN A 211 0.39 -8.23 -0.81
CA GLN A 211 0.30 -7.67 0.54
C GLN A 211 1.27 -6.49 0.75
N VAL A 212 2.53 -6.63 0.31
CA VAL A 212 3.54 -5.56 0.39
C VAL A 212 3.06 -4.32 -0.37
N LYS A 213 2.60 -4.51 -1.61
CA LYS A 213 2.05 -3.45 -2.45
C LYS A 213 0.84 -2.78 -1.78
N GLN A 214 -0.09 -3.55 -1.24
CA GLN A 214 -1.25 -3.02 -0.53
C GLN A 214 -0.84 -2.08 0.61
N PHE A 215 0.19 -2.43 1.39
CA PHE A 215 0.67 -1.59 2.49
C PHE A 215 1.35 -0.30 2.02
N PHE A 216 2.09 -0.35 0.91
CA PHE A 216 2.64 0.87 0.30
C PHE A 216 1.56 1.76 -0.30
N ASP A 217 0.56 1.17 -0.98
CA ASP A 217 -0.59 1.90 -1.51
C ASP A 217 -1.41 2.54 -0.37
N MET A 218 -1.60 1.83 0.75
CA MET A 218 -2.22 2.39 1.96
C MET A 218 -1.40 3.54 2.56
N ALA A 219 -0.07 3.41 2.61
CA ALA A 219 0.81 4.49 3.08
C ALA A 219 0.68 5.74 2.22
N GLU A 220 0.60 5.59 0.89
CA GLU A 220 0.41 6.69 -0.04
C GLU A 220 -0.95 7.36 0.17
N LYS A 221 -2.03 6.59 0.31
CA LYS A 221 -3.37 7.16 0.56
C LYS A 221 -3.43 7.94 1.86
N GLU A 222 -2.87 7.39 2.93
CA GLU A 222 -2.78 8.07 4.22
C GLU A 222 -1.87 9.30 4.16
N TYR A 223 -0.77 9.26 3.40
CA TYR A 223 0.07 10.42 3.14
C TYR A 223 -0.77 11.58 2.58
N GLN A 224 -1.55 11.31 1.54
CA GLN A 224 -2.37 12.33 0.87
C GLN A 224 -3.46 12.86 1.81
N ARG A 225 -4.17 11.95 2.49
CA ARG A 225 -5.24 12.27 3.44
C ARG A 225 -4.75 13.16 4.59
N ILE A 226 -3.70 12.73 5.29
CA ILE A 226 -3.15 13.44 6.45
C ILE A 226 -2.59 14.79 6.03
N SER A 227 -1.82 14.85 4.95
CA SER A 227 -1.23 16.09 4.46
C SER A 227 -2.29 17.11 4.06
N TYR A 228 -3.37 16.67 3.40
CA TYR A 228 -4.49 17.52 3.02
C TYR A 228 -5.21 18.09 4.25
N PHE A 229 -5.61 17.24 5.20
CA PHE A 229 -6.29 17.71 6.41
C PHE A 229 -5.41 18.65 7.23
N ALA A 230 -4.12 18.33 7.36
CA ALA A 230 -3.15 19.18 8.03
C ALA A 230 -3.00 20.54 7.34
N ALA A 231 -2.94 20.58 6.01
CA ALA A 231 -2.82 21.82 5.25
C ALA A 231 -4.02 22.75 5.50
N LEU A 232 -5.24 22.21 5.49
CA LEU A 232 -6.45 22.99 5.74
C LEU A 232 -6.65 23.34 7.22
N TYR A 233 -6.29 22.44 8.14
CA TYR A 233 -6.38 22.66 9.59
C TYR A 233 -5.60 23.90 10.05
N HIS A 234 -4.42 24.11 9.45
CA HIS A 234 -3.53 25.23 9.75
C HIS A 234 -3.79 26.47 8.89
N ASN A 235 -4.70 26.40 7.93
CA ASN A 235 -4.99 27.52 7.05
C ASN A 235 -5.98 28.50 7.69
N ALA A 236 -5.57 29.75 7.86
CA ALA A 236 -6.39 30.80 8.45
C ALA A 236 -7.71 31.06 7.71
N LYS A 237 -7.77 30.75 6.40
CA LYS A 237 -8.98 30.91 5.58
C LYS A 237 -9.95 29.73 5.68
N SER A 238 -9.54 28.59 6.24
CA SER A 238 -10.33 27.37 6.35
C SER A 238 -10.75 27.11 7.81
N ARG A 239 -11.21 28.16 8.52
CA ARG A 239 -11.51 28.10 9.96
C ARG A 239 -12.61 27.09 10.30
N ASP A 240 -13.63 26.95 9.45
CA ASP A 240 -14.74 26.03 9.73
C ASP A 240 -14.30 24.58 9.53
N MET A 241 -13.36 24.32 8.61
CA MET A 241 -12.71 23.01 8.49
C MET A 241 -12.00 22.63 9.78
N LYS A 242 -11.23 23.56 10.36
CA LYS A 242 -10.56 23.34 11.65
C LYS A 242 -11.57 23.00 12.75
N LEU A 243 -12.63 23.80 12.87
CA LEU A 243 -13.67 23.58 13.88
C LEU A 243 -14.39 22.24 13.69
N ALA A 244 -14.69 21.85 12.44
CA ALA A 244 -15.30 20.55 12.14
C ALA A 244 -14.37 19.39 12.53
N ILE A 245 -13.07 19.51 12.26
CA ILE A 245 -12.08 18.50 12.66
C ILE A 245 -11.95 18.42 14.19
N ASP A 246 -11.85 19.56 14.88
CA ASP A 246 -11.75 19.61 16.33
C ASP A 246 -13.02 19.00 16.98
N ALA A 247 -14.21 19.32 16.45
CA ALA A 247 -15.47 18.75 16.91
C ALA A 247 -15.56 17.23 16.68
N TRP A 248 -15.13 16.74 15.51
CA TRP A 248 -15.06 15.31 15.22
C TRP A 248 -14.07 14.61 16.15
N TYR A 249 -12.89 15.19 16.35
CA TYR A 249 -11.86 14.63 17.21
C TYR A 249 -12.38 14.48 18.64
N ASP A 250 -12.96 15.56 19.18
CA ASP A 250 -13.59 15.57 20.50
C ASP A 250 -14.69 14.52 20.63
N ALA A 251 -15.55 14.36 19.63
CA ALA A 251 -16.64 13.38 19.68
C ALA A 251 -16.15 11.92 19.66
N ASN A 252 -15.02 11.65 18.98
CA ASN A 252 -14.50 10.29 18.77
C ASN A 252 -13.36 9.90 19.73
N HIS A 253 -12.83 10.86 20.50
CA HIS A 253 -11.72 10.64 21.43
C HIS A 253 -12.02 11.10 22.87
N LYS A 254 -13.24 11.58 23.15
CA LYS A 254 -13.72 11.74 24.53
C LYS A 254 -13.97 10.37 25.16
N ASP A 255 -13.12 10.05 26.14
CA ASP A 255 -13.27 9.04 27.19
C ASP A 255 -13.23 7.54 26.81
N THR A 256 -12.02 6.96 26.93
CA THR A 256 -11.83 5.57 27.40
C THR A 256 -11.89 5.46 28.93
N GLY A 257 -12.55 6.39 29.63
CA GLY A 257 -12.87 6.27 31.06
C GLY A 257 -11.76 6.70 32.02
N GLN A 258 -10.95 7.69 31.66
CA GLN A 258 -10.08 8.39 32.61
C GLN A 258 -10.26 9.89 32.47
N ALA A 259 -10.99 10.43 33.45
CA ALA A 259 -11.25 11.82 33.77
C ALA A 259 -10.41 12.88 33.02
N SER A 260 -11.15 13.74 32.30
CA SER A 260 -10.95 15.20 32.19
C SER A 260 -9.51 15.71 32.29
N SER A 261 -8.76 15.53 31.21
CA SER A 261 -7.80 16.54 30.74
C SER A 261 -7.80 16.52 29.22
N ALA A 262 -7.78 17.70 28.59
CA ALA A 262 -7.57 17.82 27.15
C ALA A 262 -6.12 17.41 26.84
N SER A 263 -5.84 16.11 26.76
CA SER A 263 -4.54 15.62 26.35
C SER A 263 -4.55 15.48 24.83
N VAL A 264 -4.02 16.48 24.13
CA VAL A 264 -3.34 16.20 22.88
C VAL A 264 -2.17 15.31 23.28
N ASN A 265 -2.25 14.01 22.99
CA ASN A 265 -1.13 13.09 23.18
C ASN A 265 0.00 13.47 22.20
N TYR A 266 0.69 14.57 22.48
CA TYR A 266 1.93 14.95 21.83
C TYR A 266 3.04 14.13 22.48
N ASN A 267 3.33 12.98 21.87
CA ASN A 267 4.63 12.37 22.06
C ASN A 267 5.54 12.95 20.96
N PRO A 268 6.57 13.76 21.29
CA PRO A 268 7.47 14.35 20.30
C PRO A 268 8.08 13.29 19.36
N ASP A 269 8.25 12.06 19.84
CA ASP A 269 8.76 10.93 19.07
C ASP A 269 7.71 10.28 18.16
N LYS A 270 6.40 10.50 18.38
CA LYS A 270 5.31 9.89 17.60
C LYS A 270 4.47 10.86 16.75
N GLY A 271 4.51 12.16 17.02
CA GLY A 271 3.69 13.15 16.29
C GLY A 271 2.22 13.20 16.75
N LEU A 272 1.40 13.98 16.05
CA LEU A 272 -0.01 14.25 16.41
C LEU A 272 -0.97 13.25 15.76
N ALA A 273 -1.93 12.75 16.56
CA ALA A 273 -2.95 11.78 16.13
C ALA A 273 -4.30 12.42 15.74
N THR A 274 -4.34 13.75 15.57
CA THR A 274 -5.57 14.53 15.33
C THR A 274 -6.43 14.01 14.18
N PHE A 275 -5.82 13.47 13.13
CA PHE A 275 -6.54 12.99 11.95
C PHE A 275 -6.66 11.46 11.89
N LYS A 276 -6.35 10.74 12.98
CA LYS A 276 -6.39 9.27 13.00
C LYS A 276 -7.82 8.79 12.74
N GLY A 277 -8.02 8.03 11.67
CA GLY A 277 -9.34 7.47 11.32
C GLY A 277 -10.33 8.47 10.69
N LEU A 278 -10.00 9.75 10.59
CA LEU A 278 -10.87 10.77 10.02
C LEU A 278 -11.08 10.59 8.51
N LYS A 279 -12.33 10.55 8.06
CA LYS A 279 -12.72 10.52 6.64
C LYS A 279 -13.50 11.77 6.25
N PHE A 280 -13.58 12.06 4.95
CA PHE A 280 -14.35 13.20 4.43
C PHE A 280 -15.82 13.16 4.84
N LYS A 281 -16.43 11.97 4.81
CA LYS A 281 -17.83 11.77 5.21
C LYS A 281 -18.12 12.06 6.69
N ASP A 282 -17.08 12.12 7.52
CA ASP A 282 -17.25 12.35 8.95
C ASP A 282 -17.24 13.85 9.31
N LEU A 283 -16.97 14.73 8.33
CA LEU A 283 -16.94 16.17 8.51
C LEU A 283 -18.23 16.82 8.00
N GLU A 284 -18.90 17.58 8.87
CA GLU A 284 -20.09 18.35 8.51
C GLU A 284 -19.79 19.50 7.54
N THR A 285 -18.55 19.99 7.52
CA THR A 285 -18.11 21.09 6.67
C THR A 285 -16.73 20.79 6.10
N ILE A 286 -16.60 20.94 4.78
CA ILE A 286 -15.33 20.91 4.05
C ILE A 286 -15.12 22.28 3.40
N GLN A 287 -13.90 22.79 3.43
CA GLN A 287 -13.56 24.07 2.80
C GLN A 287 -12.36 23.94 1.86
N THR A 288 -12.35 24.73 0.78
CA THR A 288 -11.14 24.96 0.00
C THR A 288 -10.12 25.78 0.78
N ILE A 289 -8.91 25.90 0.25
CA ILE A 289 -7.87 26.77 0.83
C ILE A 289 -8.26 28.26 0.82
N THR A 290 -9.21 28.68 -0.02
CA THR A 290 -9.70 30.06 0.01
C THR A 290 -10.84 30.26 1.00
N GLY A 291 -11.31 29.19 1.65
CA GLY A 291 -12.42 29.19 2.60
C GLY A 291 -13.78 28.90 1.98
N ARG A 292 -13.85 28.55 0.69
CA ARG A 292 -15.14 28.22 0.06
C ARG A 292 -15.66 26.88 0.56
N LYS A 293 -16.95 26.83 0.88
CA LYS A 293 -17.64 25.59 1.23
C LYS A 293 -17.60 24.62 0.06
N VAL A 294 -17.18 23.40 0.34
CA VAL A 294 -17.27 22.24 -0.54
C VAL A 294 -18.40 21.36 -0.03
N VAL A 295 -19.31 20.98 -0.93
CA VAL A 295 -20.33 19.97 -0.65
C VAL A 295 -19.74 18.62 -1.03
N TYR A 296 -19.73 17.69 -0.07
CA TYR A 296 -19.32 16.31 -0.29
C TYR A 296 -20.55 15.41 -0.30
N THR A 297 -20.69 14.61 -1.35
CA THR A 297 -21.72 13.58 -1.49
C THR A 297 -21.10 12.28 -1.98
N GLN A 298 -21.80 11.17 -1.75
CA GLN A 298 -21.50 9.90 -2.40
C GLN A 298 -22.61 9.57 -3.38
N GLU A 299 -22.27 9.48 -4.66
CA GLU A 299 -23.20 9.18 -5.76
C GLU A 299 -22.73 7.93 -6.48
N ASP A 300 -23.55 6.88 -6.51
CA ASP A 300 -23.23 5.57 -7.12
C ASP A 300 -21.88 4.98 -6.65
N GLY A 301 -21.55 5.18 -5.37
CA GLY A 301 -20.29 4.73 -4.78
C GLY A 301 -19.06 5.57 -5.15
N LYS A 302 -19.25 6.75 -5.77
CA LYS A 302 -18.20 7.71 -6.11
C LYS A 302 -18.25 8.90 -5.16
N ASP A 303 -17.09 9.35 -4.71
CA ASP A 303 -16.97 10.60 -3.95
C ASP A 303 -17.09 11.80 -4.88
N VAL A 304 -18.05 12.69 -4.61
CA VAL A 304 -18.32 13.90 -5.38
C VAL A 304 -18.05 15.12 -4.51
N PHE A 305 -17.18 16.00 -5.00
CA PHE A 305 -16.83 17.25 -4.34
C PHE A 305 -17.29 18.43 -5.20
N THR A 306 -18.27 19.18 -4.71
CA THR A 306 -18.87 20.30 -5.45
C THR A 306 -18.54 21.63 -4.81
N VAL A 307 -18.09 22.59 -5.62
CA VAL A 307 -17.93 24.00 -5.23
C VAL A 307 -18.73 24.88 -6.19
N THR A 308 -19.42 25.89 -5.66
CA THR A 308 -20.02 26.94 -6.49
C THR A 308 -19.05 28.10 -6.65
N LEU A 309 -18.60 28.32 -7.88
CA LEU A 309 -17.73 29.44 -8.24
C LEU A 309 -18.59 30.69 -8.55
N PRO A 310 -18.18 31.91 -8.15
CA PRO A 310 -18.96 33.12 -8.37
C PRO A 310 -19.02 33.47 -9.87
N LYS A 311 -20.18 33.83 -10.40
CA LYS A 311 -20.36 34.17 -11.83
C LYS A 311 -19.68 35.49 -12.23
N ILE A 312 -19.62 36.47 -11.33
CA ILE A 312 -19.12 37.84 -11.58
C ILE A 312 -18.20 38.25 -10.43
N GLY A 313 -17.03 38.80 -10.77
CA GLY A 313 -16.13 39.40 -9.79
C GLY A 313 -14.76 39.72 -10.41
N LEU A 314 -14.50 41.00 -10.69
CA LEU A 314 -13.20 41.47 -11.20
C LEU A 314 -12.05 40.98 -10.28
N PHE A 315 -12.26 40.99 -8.97
CA PHE A 315 -11.27 40.55 -7.99
C PHE A 315 -11.11 39.03 -7.86
N TYR A 316 -12.11 38.23 -8.25
CA TYR A 316 -12.00 36.77 -8.13
C TYR A 316 -11.21 36.16 -9.29
N TYR A 317 -11.50 36.63 -10.52
CA TYR A 317 -10.87 36.14 -11.75
C TYR A 317 -9.65 36.95 -12.20
N ASN A 318 -9.54 38.24 -11.80
CA ASN A 318 -8.38 39.10 -12.14
C ASN A 318 -7.54 39.53 -10.93
N SER A 319 -7.69 38.94 -9.73
CA SER A 319 -6.73 39.20 -8.66
C SER A 319 -5.35 38.67 -9.01
N ARG A 320 -4.32 39.31 -8.45
CA ARG A 320 -2.92 38.81 -8.44
C ARG A 320 -2.77 37.40 -7.87
N HIS A 321 -3.83 36.83 -7.27
CA HIS A 321 -3.85 35.58 -6.55
C HIS A 321 -4.67 34.47 -7.24
N GLN A 322 -5.29 34.69 -8.41
CA GLN A 322 -6.04 33.66 -9.18
C GLN A 322 -6.82 32.63 -8.32
N ASN A 323 -7.74 33.10 -7.46
CA ASN A 323 -8.48 32.24 -6.49
C ASN A 323 -9.13 31.00 -7.11
N LEU A 324 -9.55 31.09 -8.38
CA LEU A 324 -10.05 29.97 -9.15
C LEU A 324 -9.07 28.78 -9.16
N ASP A 325 -7.77 29.03 -9.37
CA ASP A 325 -6.76 27.98 -9.46
C ASP A 325 -6.56 27.31 -8.09
N TYR A 326 -6.67 28.08 -7.01
CA TYR A 326 -6.60 27.58 -5.64
C TYR A 326 -7.79 26.69 -5.29
N ASP A 327 -8.99 27.09 -5.69
CA ASP A 327 -10.21 26.34 -5.41
C ASP A 327 -10.27 25.06 -6.24
N LEU A 328 -9.91 25.10 -7.53
CA LEU A 328 -9.81 23.91 -8.37
C LEU A 328 -8.72 22.94 -7.87
N THR A 329 -7.55 23.47 -7.46
CA THR A 329 -6.49 22.64 -6.89
C THR A 329 -6.93 22.04 -5.55
N SER A 330 -7.64 22.80 -4.70
CA SER A 330 -8.19 22.26 -3.45
C SER A 330 -9.17 21.10 -3.70
N LEU A 331 -10.02 21.21 -4.73
CA LEU A 331 -10.94 20.13 -5.11
C LEU A 331 -10.18 18.89 -5.61
N ALA A 332 -9.21 19.07 -6.51
CA ALA A 332 -8.39 17.95 -6.97
C ALA A 332 -7.62 17.29 -5.82
N GLN A 333 -7.04 18.08 -4.91
CA GLN A 333 -6.41 17.56 -3.70
C GLN A 333 -7.39 16.83 -2.78
N SER A 334 -8.66 17.26 -2.71
CA SER A 334 -9.70 16.57 -1.93
C SER A 334 -9.98 15.18 -2.50
N VAL A 335 -10.12 15.07 -3.83
CA VAL A 335 -10.31 13.78 -4.53
C VAL A 335 -9.09 12.87 -4.32
N ARG A 336 -7.87 13.43 -4.41
CA ARG A 336 -6.63 12.68 -4.18
C ARG A 336 -6.53 12.18 -2.73
N ALA A 337 -6.82 13.05 -1.77
CA ALA A 337 -6.83 12.76 -0.33
C ALA A 337 -7.93 11.75 0.06
N ALA A 338 -9.02 11.67 -0.69
CA ALA A 338 -10.03 10.63 -0.55
C ALA A 338 -9.57 9.25 -1.05
N GLY A 339 -8.37 9.18 -1.66
CA GLY A 339 -7.73 7.93 -2.05
C GLY A 339 -7.98 7.49 -3.48
N HIS A 340 -8.41 8.42 -4.34
CA HIS A 340 -8.65 8.17 -5.76
C HIS A 340 -7.41 8.44 -6.62
N ASP A 341 -7.20 7.57 -7.61
CA ASP A 341 -6.14 7.70 -8.63
C ASP A 341 -6.64 8.34 -9.93
N THR A 342 -7.96 8.55 -10.04
CA THR A 342 -8.61 9.19 -11.18
C THR A 342 -9.50 10.34 -10.74
N ILE A 343 -9.73 11.30 -11.63
CA ILE A 343 -10.57 12.47 -11.39
C ILE A 343 -11.36 12.84 -12.65
N THR A 344 -12.63 13.15 -12.46
CA THR A 344 -13.48 13.79 -13.47
C THR A 344 -13.89 15.17 -12.98
N PHE A 345 -13.52 16.21 -13.72
CA PHE A 345 -14.05 17.55 -13.51
C PHE A 345 -15.29 17.77 -14.36
N ASN A 346 -16.44 17.96 -13.72
CA ASN A 346 -17.67 18.39 -14.36
C ASN A 346 -17.83 19.90 -14.18
N LEU A 347 -17.51 20.65 -15.22
CA LEU A 347 -17.56 22.11 -15.23
C LEU A 347 -18.88 22.54 -15.86
N GLU A 348 -19.82 22.96 -15.01
CA GLU A 348 -21.06 23.57 -15.45
C GLU A 348 -20.89 25.08 -15.54
N TYR A 349 -20.76 25.58 -16.77
CA TYR A 349 -20.89 26.99 -17.08
C TYR A 349 -22.20 27.15 -17.86
N ARG A 350 -23.08 28.07 -17.46
CA ARG A 350 -24.28 28.41 -18.24
C ARG A 350 -24.02 29.68 -19.07
N PRO A 351 -23.34 29.56 -20.23
CA PRO A 351 -23.16 30.67 -21.16
C PRO A 351 -24.42 30.95 -21.96
N SER A 352 -24.45 32.10 -22.64
CA SER A 352 -25.23 32.20 -23.88
C SER A 352 -24.61 31.24 -24.89
N SER A 353 -25.37 30.26 -25.42
CA SER A 353 -24.86 29.24 -26.36
C SER A 353 -24.30 29.82 -27.67
N THR A 354 -24.48 31.12 -27.89
CA THR A 354 -24.13 31.85 -29.11
C THR A 354 -22.93 32.81 -28.98
N ASP A 355 -22.39 33.05 -27.77
CA ASP A 355 -21.25 33.97 -27.60
C ASP A 355 -19.90 33.21 -27.62
N PRO A 356 -19.00 33.46 -28.60
CA PRO A 356 -17.68 32.84 -28.66
C PRO A 356 -16.80 33.11 -27.41
N LYS A 357 -16.98 34.24 -26.73
CA LYS A 357 -16.20 34.57 -25.52
C LYS A 357 -16.54 33.64 -24.35
N ASP A 358 -17.82 33.30 -24.26
CA ASP A 358 -18.35 32.40 -23.25
C ASP A 358 -17.87 30.95 -23.47
N GLN A 359 -17.75 30.53 -24.73
CA GLN A 359 -17.19 29.22 -25.08
C GLN A 359 -15.69 29.14 -24.78
N GLU A 360 -14.92 30.19 -25.08
CA GLU A 360 -13.49 30.23 -24.75
C GLU A 360 -13.26 30.29 -23.24
N TYR A 361 -14.08 31.02 -22.50
CA TYR A 361 -14.01 31.02 -21.04
C TYR A 361 -14.25 29.63 -20.44
N ALA A 362 -15.22 28.88 -20.97
CA ALA A 362 -15.49 27.51 -20.53
C ALA A 362 -14.32 26.56 -20.83
N ARG A 363 -13.63 26.75 -21.97
CA ARG A 363 -12.38 26.04 -22.28
C ARG A 363 -11.24 26.43 -21.34
N GLU A 364 -11.11 27.70 -20.98
CA GLU A 364 -10.11 28.16 -20.02
C GLU A 364 -10.33 27.55 -18.62
N LEU A 365 -11.58 27.43 -18.17
CA LEU A 365 -11.91 26.67 -16.96
C LEU A 365 -11.45 25.21 -17.07
N GLY A 366 -11.68 24.59 -18.23
CA GLY A 366 -11.20 23.24 -18.53
C GLY A 366 -9.69 23.10 -18.42
N ARG A 367 -8.91 24.01 -19.03
CA ARG A 367 -7.44 24.01 -18.96
C ARG A 367 -6.96 24.13 -17.52
N LYS A 368 -7.54 25.05 -16.74
CA LYS A 368 -7.21 25.25 -15.32
C LYS A 368 -7.55 24.03 -14.46
N ALA A 369 -8.66 23.35 -14.75
CA ALA A 369 -9.02 22.10 -14.07
C ALA A 369 -8.04 20.96 -14.36
N TYR A 370 -7.59 20.84 -15.62
CA TYR A 370 -6.53 19.90 -15.99
C TYR A 370 -5.22 20.20 -15.25
N GLU A 371 -4.78 21.47 -15.24
CA GLU A 371 -3.58 21.88 -14.50
C GLU A 371 -3.71 21.64 -12.99
N ALA A 372 -4.89 21.87 -12.41
CA ALA A 372 -5.16 21.61 -11.00
C ALA A 372 -5.07 20.11 -10.66
N ALA A 373 -5.55 19.24 -11.55
CA ALA A 373 -5.38 17.80 -11.42
C ALA A 373 -3.89 17.41 -11.45
N LEU A 374 -3.11 17.93 -12.41
CA LEU A 374 -1.67 17.68 -12.50
C LEU A 374 -0.93 18.14 -11.23
N ARG A 375 -1.20 19.36 -10.74
CA ARG A 375 -0.61 19.89 -9.49
C ARG A 375 -0.97 19.07 -8.26
N SER A 376 -2.09 18.34 -8.31
CA SER A 376 -2.53 17.46 -7.21
C SER A 376 -1.98 16.04 -7.33
N GLY A 377 -1.09 15.79 -8.30
CA GLY A 377 -0.41 14.52 -8.49
C GLY A 377 -1.19 13.47 -9.27
N PHE A 378 -2.25 13.85 -9.99
CA PHE A 378 -2.88 12.95 -10.94
C PHE A 378 -1.97 12.79 -12.17
N ASP A 379 -1.61 11.56 -12.49
CA ASP A 379 -0.77 11.24 -13.64
C ASP A 379 -1.67 10.94 -14.85
N PRO A 380 -1.65 11.77 -15.92
CA PRO A 380 -2.49 11.55 -17.10
C PRO A 380 -2.08 10.28 -17.87
N ASN A 381 -0.86 9.77 -17.64
CA ASN A 381 -0.25 8.67 -18.38
C ASN A 381 0.09 7.47 -17.46
N ASP A 382 -0.59 7.30 -16.31
CA ASP A 382 -0.31 6.16 -15.43
C ASP A 382 -0.50 4.82 -16.19
N PRO A 383 0.57 4.01 -16.36
CA PRO A 383 0.49 2.75 -17.09
C PRO A 383 -0.42 1.72 -16.39
N LYS A 384 -0.81 1.95 -15.12
CA LYS A 384 -1.72 1.09 -14.38
C LYS A 384 -3.20 1.29 -14.75
N SER A 385 -3.54 2.39 -15.41
CA SER A 385 -4.93 2.69 -15.77
C SER A 385 -5.24 2.31 -17.20
N LYS A 386 -6.36 1.59 -17.40
CA LYS A 386 -6.91 1.32 -18.74
C LYS A 386 -7.70 2.50 -19.30
N GLU A 387 -8.03 3.48 -18.44
CA GLU A 387 -8.81 4.67 -18.77
C GLU A 387 -7.98 5.94 -18.53
N LYS A 388 -8.45 7.08 -19.03
CA LYS A 388 -7.81 8.36 -18.73
C LYS A 388 -8.02 8.73 -17.27
N ASN A 389 -6.93 8.94 -16.54
CA ASN A 389 -6.99 9.33 -15.13
C ASN A 389 -7.52 10.74 -14.90
N ILE A 390 -7.46 11.61 -15.91
CA ILE A 390 -7.98 12.97 -15.85
C ILE A 390 -9.00 13.14 -16.97
N VAL A 391 -10.26 13.37 -16.60
CA VAL A 391 -11.36 13.63 -17.53
C VAL A 391 -11.91 15.02 -17.28
N ILE A 392 -11.97 15.85 -18.32
CA ILE A 392 -12.55 17.19 -18.26
C ILE A 392 -13.86 17.20 -19.04
N LYS A 393 -14.97 17.49 -18.36
CA LYS A 393 -16.27 17.71 -18.99
C LYS A 393 -16.67 19.17 -18.84
N VAL A 394 -17.03 19.81 -19.95
CA VAL A 394 -17.57 21.16 -19.97
C VAL A 394 -19.01 21.05 -20.46
N ASN A 395 -19.96 21.49 -19.62
CA ASN A 395 -21.39 21.44 -19.92
C ASN A 395 -21.88 20.04 -20.33
N GLY A 396 -21.44 19.03 -19.60
CA GLY A 396 -21.78 17.63 -19.83
C GLY A 396 -21.01 16.94 -20.97
N LYS A 397 -20.26 17.68 -21.80
CA LYS A 397 -19.47 17.13 -22.90
C LYS A 397 -18.01 16.91 -22.46
N ALA A 398 -17.53 15.67 -22.58
CA ALA A 398 -16.11 15.38 -22.42
C ALA A 398 -15.29 16.02 -23.54
N ILE A 399 -14.20 16.69 -23.18
CA ILE A 399 -13.28 17.33 -24.13
C ILE A 399 -11.93 16.62 -24.03
N GLU A 400 -11.39 16.26 -25.19
CA GLU A 400 -10.05 15.66 -25.29
C GLU A 400 -8.98 16.68 -24.90
N ILE A 401 -7.96 16.28 -24.14
CA ILE A 401 -6.91 17.19 -23.66
C ILE A 401 -6.19 17.87 -24.83
N ASN A 402 -5.90 17.14 -25.91
CA ASN A 402 -5.29 17.71 -27.11
C ASN A 402 -6.19 18.76 -27.79
N GLU A 403 -7.52 18.59 -27.74
CA GLU A 403 -8.47 19.60 -28.24
C GLU A 403 -8.49 20.83 -27.32
N LEU A 404 -8.47 20.60 -26.01
CA LEU A 404 -8.49 21.64 -24.98
C LEU A 404 -7.28 22.58 -25.06
N PHE A 405 -6.10 22.04 -25.40
CA PHE A 405 -4.84 22.78 -25.52
C PHE A 405 -4.38 23.00 -26.98
N ALA A 406 -5.23 22.76 -27.99
CA ALA A 406 -4.83 22.86 -29.40
C ALA A 406 -4.20 24.23 -29.79
N GLN A 407 -4.66 25.31 -29.15
CA GLN A 407 -4.13 26.67 -29.36
C GLN A 407 -3.01 27.05 -28.39
N GLU A 408 -2.77 26.25 -27.33
CA GLU A 408 -1.79 26.51 -26.28
C GLU A 408 -0.94 25.25 -25.93
N PRO A 409 -0.34 24.54 -26.91
CA PRO A 409 0.36 23.28 -26.63
C PRO A 409 1.56 23.45 -25.68
N THR A 410 2.24 24.60 -25.73
CA THR A 410 3.35 24.93 -24.81
C THR A 410 2.87 24.99 -23.36
N ARG A 411 1.63 25.45 -23.12
CA ARG A 411 1.06 25.55 -21.76
C ARG A 411 0.86 24.16 -21.16
N GLN A 412 0.34 23.22 -21.94
CA GLN A 412 0.22 21.82 -21.54
C GLN A 412 1.58 21.24 -21.17
N GLN A 413 2.58 21.38 -22.06
CA GLN A 413 3.93 20.85 -21.83
C GLN A 413 4.58 21.43 -20.56
N LEU A 414 4.38 22.72 -20.29
CA LEU A 414 4.88 23.36 -19.07
C LEU A 414 4.21 22.81 -17.81
N ALA A 415 2.88 22.64 -17.83
CA ALA A 415 2.13 22.08 -16.71
C ALA A 415 2.55 20.63 -16.40
N GLU A 416 2.72 19.79 -17.42
CA GLU A 416 3.18 18.40 -17.28
C GLU A 416 4.62 18.34 -16.76
N ARG A 417 5.51 19.21 -17.28
CA ARG A 417 6.90 19.31 -16.79
C ARG A 417 6.96 19.74 -15.33
N ASP A 418 6.14 20.71 -14.92
CA ASP A 418 6.09 21.16 -13.54
C ASP A 418 5.56 20.07 -12.61
N ALA A 419 4.53 19.32 -13.03
CA ALA A 419 4.03 18.17 -12.26
C ALA A 419 5.10 17.08 -12.08
N GLU A 420 5.89 16.79 -13.13
CA GLU A 420 6.98 15.83 -13.05
C GLU A 420 8.13 16.31 -12.14
N ARG A 421 8.40 17.62 -12.10
CA ARG A 421 9.33 18.22 -11.12
C ARG A 421 8.80 18.05 -9.70
N ASP A 422 7.53 18.39 -9.47
CA ASP A 422 6.92 18.31 -8.14
C ASP A 422 6.88 16.86 -7.63
N LYS A 423 6.67 15.87 -8.52
CA LYS A 423 6.79 14.43 -8.23
C LYS A 423 8.20 14.04 -7.76
N LYS A 424 9.25 14.57 -8.40
CA LYS A 424 10.65 14.37 -7.98
C LYS A 424 10.96 15.05 -6.66
N ASP A 425 10.50 16.28 -6.48
CA ASP A 425 10.69 17.03 -5.23
C ASP A 425 10.00 16.32 -4.05
N LEU A 426 8.80 15.78 -4.27
CA LEU A 426 8.09 14.96 -3.29
C LEU A 426 8.90 13.73 -2.88
N GLN A 427 9.52 13.02 -3.82
CA GLN A 427 10.39 11.90 -3.49
C GLN A 427 11.61 12.33 -2.67
N ASN A 428 12.23 13.46 -3.01
CA ASN A 428 13.39 13.99 -2.28
C ASN A 428 13.02 14.38 -0.85
N TRP A 429 11.94 15.13 -0.66
CA TRP A 429 11.46 15.52 0.66
C TRP A 429 11.08 14.31 1.50
N ARG A 430 10.40 13.32 0.92
CA ARG A 430 10.11 12.05 1.61
C ARG A 430 11.38 11.37 2.09
N LYS A 431 12.45 11.32 1.28
CA LYS A 431 13.74 10.78 1.72
C LYS A 431 14.29 11.54 2.92
N GLN A 432 14.30 12.88 2.88
CA GLN A 432 14.80 13.72 3.97
C GLN A 432 14.08 13.49 5.30
N TYR A 433 12.75 13.31 5.28
CA TYR A 433 11.93 13.12 6.48
C TYR A 433 11.76 11.66 6.90
N GLY A 434 12.57 10.74 6.38
CA GLY A 434 12.47 9.33 6.79
C GLY A 434 11.39 8.53 6.05
N PHE A 435 10.62 9.12 5.14
CA PHE A 435 9.53 8.45 4.41
C PHE A 435 9.95 7.80 3.08
N GLY A 436 11.15 8.08 2.56
CA GLY A 436 11.66 7.49 1.31
C GLY A 436 12.07 6.02 1.43
N GLN A 437 11.97 5.25 0.33
CA GLN A 437 12.29 3.81 0.29
C GLN A 437 13.70 3.47 0.81
N ASP A 438 14.67 4.36 0.65
CA ASP A 438 16.05 4.15 1.10
C ASP A 438 16.19 4.09 2.64
N ASN A 439 15.27 4.72 3.39
CA ASN A 439 15.20 4.64 4.85
C ASN A 439 14.43 3.41 5.36
N SER A 440 14.09 2.46 4.47
CA SER A 440 13.39 1.22 4.83
C SER A 440 14.17 0.37 5.83
N ILE A 441 15.51 0.39 5.79
CA ILE A 441 16.34 -0.43 6.69
C ILE A 441 16.12 -0.05 8.16
N GLU A 442 16.16 1.24 8.49
CA GLU A 442 15.97 1.71 9.88
C GLU A 442 14.53 1.55 10.35
N ARG A 443 13.56 1.86 9.48
CA ARG A 443 12.13 1.70 9.80
C ARG A 443 11.74 0.24 10.02
N THR A 444 12.31 -0.66 9.22
CA THR A 444 12.14 -2.10 9.41
C THR A 444 12.77 -2.59 10.72
N LYS A 445 13.83 -1.95 11.26
CA LYS A 445 14.38 -2.33 12.57
C LYS A 445 13.35 -2.14 13.68
N GLY A 446 12.58 -1.03 13.66
CA GLY A 446 11.54 -0.77 14.66
C GLY A 446 10.48 -1.87 14.69
N VAL A 447 9.91 -2.20 13.53
CA VAL A 447 8.92 -3.28 13.40
C VAL A 447 9.53 -4.63 13.79
N LYS A 448 10.75 -4.95 13.33
CA LYS A 448 11.45 -6.18 13.69
C LYS A 448 11.66 -6.32 15.19
N THR A 449 12.02 -5.26 15.89
CA THR A 449 12.21 -5.27 17.34
C THR A 449 10.87 -5.50 18.04
N ALA A 450 9.83 -4.76 17.67
CA ALA A 450 8.50 -4.93 18.28
C ALA A 450 7.92 -6.33 18.03
N VAL A 451 8.06 -6.88 16.83
CA VAL A 451 7.69 -8.26 16.52
C VAL A 451 8.47 -9.24 17.39
N LYS A 452 9.79 -9.07 17.50
CA LYS A 452 10.61 -9.94 18.36
C LYS A 452 10.15 -9.92 19.81
N ASP A 453 9.77 -8.76 20.33
CA ASP A 453 9.31 -8.63 21.71
C ASP A 453 7.95 -9.29 21.94
N ILE A 454 7.06 -9.31 20.94
CA ILE A 454 5.80 -10.05 20.99
C ILE A 454 6.03 -11.57 20.90
N VAL A 455 6.97 -12.00 20.06
CA VAL A 455 7.24 -13.43 19.82
C VAL A 455 8.07 -14.07 20.94
N LYS A 456 8.79 -13.28 21.76
CA LYS A 456 9.51 -13.81 22.92
C LYS A 456 8.52 -14.50 23.87
N PRO A 457 8.82 -15.73 24.34
CA PRO A 457 8.01 -16.34 25.40
C PRO A 457 8.02 -15.41 26.61
N LYS A 458 6.83 -15.10 27.13
CA LYS A 458 6.69 -14.32 28.36
C LYS A 458 7.47 -15.09 29.44
N PRO A 459 8.39 -14.46 30.18
CA PRO A 459 9.03 -15.15 31.31
C PRO A 459 7.91 -15.66 32.21
N GLU A 460 7.95 -16.94 32.54
CA GLU A 460 7.04 -17.53 33.52
C GLU A 460 7.09 -16.62 34.74
N THR A 461 5.93 -16.03 35.07
CA THR A 461 5.82 -15.30 36.32
C THR A 461 6.09 -16.36 37.38
N PRO A 462 7.16 -16.24 38.20
CA PRO A 462 7.46 -17.27 39.18
C PRO A 462 6.18 -17.49 39.96
N GLU A 463 5.69 -18.73 39.93
CA GLU A 463 4.53 -19.14 40.67
C GLU A 463 4.83 -18.76 42.12
N ILE A 464 4.16 -17.73 42.63
CA ILE A 464 4.33 -17.33 44.01
C ILE A 464 3.81 -18.51 44.80
N ASP A 465 4.73 -19.25 45.41
CA ASP A 465 4.41 -20.39 46.25
C ASP A 465 3.23 -20.02 47.15
N PRO A 466 2.07 -20.70 47.03
CA PRO A 466 0.93 -20.47 47.90
C PRO A 466 1.29 -20.54 49.39
N ALA A 467 2.38 -21.25 49.75
CA ALA A 467 2.91 -21.31 51.11
C ALA A 467 3.60 -20.02 51.60
N LEU A 468 3.97 -19.10 50.70
CA LEU A 468 4.50 -17.76 51.05
C LEU A 468 3.41 -16.71 51.25
N ARG A 469 2.12 -17.05 51.05
CA ARG A 469 1.00 -16.25 51.58
C ARG A 469 0.93 -16.46 53.08
N THR A 470 1.77 -15.72 53.81
CA THR A 470 1.62 -15.58 55.26
C THR A 470 0.19 -15.12 55.57
N PRO A 471 -0.54 -15.79 56.47
CA PRO A 471 -1.79 -15.25 56.97
C PRO A 471 -1.46 -13.93 57.67
N GLN A 472 -2.14 -12.84 57.30
CA GLN A 472 -2.18 -11.65 58.15
C GLN A 472 -2.88 -12.04 59.46
N ILE A 473 -2.08 -12.46 60.44
CA ILE A 473 -2.51 -12.55 61.83
C ILE A 473 -2.42 -11.12 62.39
N GLY A 474 -3.59 -10.53 62.66
CA GLY A 474 -3.69 -9.18 63.17
C GLY A 474 -5.11 -8.76 63.55
N GLN A 475 -5.84 -9.60 64.29
CA GLN A 475 -6.74 -9.14 65.36
C GLN A 475 -5.96 -9.37 66.66
N THR A 476 -5.84 -8.49 67.66
CA THR A 476 -6.76 -7.59 68.38
C THR A 476 -5.89 -6.64 69.22
N THR A 477 -6.29 -5.39 69.46
CA THR A 477 -7.15 -4.98 70.59
C THR A 477 -7.71 -3.58 70.34
#